data_AF-A0A804IXC0-F1
#
_entry.id   AF-A0A804IXC0-F1
#
_cell.length_a   1.000
_cell.length_b   1.000
_cell.length_c   1.000
_cell.angle_alpha   90.00
_cell.angle_beta   90.00
_cell.angle_gamma   90.00
#
_symmetry.space_group_name_H-M   'P 1'
#
loop_
_entity.id
_entity.type
_entity.pdbx_description
1 polymer ?
#
loop_
_entity_poly.entity_id
_entity_poly.type
_entity_poly.pdbx_seq_one_letter_code
_entity_poly.pdbx_strand_id
1 'polypeptide(L)'
;MGSEAAAVIPSSVVQQSFAELEKQRELITSCTLLWKELSDHFSILQQGLEIKSEALRSKRQSLDASTGHALDSLRRRELSIDSAVELAIAKLDERRAAAVEALSATAAGGDDLDLAEKLRSLCTKMDFNGFFDLVVAKRKEVELLRLELPVALANCIDPAKFVMDAVSGVFPVDKRPVKSPNDLGWACVLVLESLVPVLADPELGTVRPLATRNIRERAREMAKEWKMWLEQHGGIESVKPPDAHTFLQHLVTFGIVGKADKELYQRLVVNFAWRRQMPKLAISLGLEDKMEGIDFFSGSSFLVIRS
;
A
#
# COMPACT_ATOMS: atom_id res chain seq x y z
N MET A 1 20.49 -14.18 113.98
CA MET A 1 21.00 -14.85 112.75
C MET A 1 20.01 -14.58 111.65
N GLY A 2 20.48 -14.18 110.46
CA GLY A 2 19.63 -13.95 109.29
C GLY A 2 19.64 -12.48 108.82
N SER A 3 20.81 -11.98 108.43
CA SER A 3 20.94 -10.74 107.66
C SER A 3 20.56 -11.07 106.22
N GLU A 4 19.43 -10.56 105.76
CA GLU A 4 18.99 -10.66 104.36
C GLU A 4 19.83 -9.67 103.53
N ALA A 5 20.95 -10.16 102.99
CA ALA A 5 21.80 -9.39 102.11
C ALA A 5 21.10 -9.21 100.76
N ALA A 6 20.50 -8.04 100.55
CA ALA A 6 20.08 -7.61 99.22
C ALA A 6 21.30 -7.65 98.29
N ALA A 7 21.29 -8.58 97.33
CA ALA A 7 22.32 -8.71 96.33
C ALA A 7 22.35 -7.43 95.47
N VAL A 8 23.31 -6.54 95.75
CA VAL A 8 23.56 -5.35 94.93
C VAL A 8 24.16 -5.84 93.61
N ILE A 9 23.34 -5.87 92.56
CA ILE A 9 23.79 -6.19 91.21
C ILE A 9 24.84 -5.15 90.80
N PRO A 10 26.07 -5.54 90.45
CA PRO A 10 27.09 -4.60 90.04
C PRO A 10 26.69 -3.92 88.72
N SER A 11 26.73 -2.59 88.70
CA SER A 11 26.35 -1.72 87.58
C SER A 11 26.96 -2.12 86.22
N SER A 12 28.17 -2.71 86.23
CA SER A 12 28.88 -3.19 85.04
C SER A 12 28.20 -4.36 84.33
N VAL A 13 27.54 -5.27 85.06
CA VAL A 13 26.79 -6.40 84.49
C VAL A 13 25.51 -5.90 83.82
N VAL A 14 24.86 -4.90 84.42
CA VAL A 14 23.69 -4.23 83.83
C VAL A 14 24.08 -3.52 82.55
N GLN A 15 25.19 -2.76 82.53
CA GLN A 15 25.69 -2.10 81.31
C GLN A 15 26.05 -3.09 80.19
N GLN A 16 26.69 -4.22 80.51
CA GLN A 16 26.97 -5.27 79.52
C GLN A 16 25.70 -5.90 78.95
N SER A 17 24.71 -6.17 79.79
CA SER A 17 23.43 -6.72 79.33
C SER A 17 22.66 -5.74 78.42
N PHE A 18 22.72 -4.43 78.71
CA PHE A 18 22.18 -3.39 77.85
C PHE A 18 22.92 -3.31 76.52
N ALA A 19 24.26 -3.37 76.52
CA ALA A 19 25.06 -3.35 75.30
C ALA A 19 24.77 -4.57 74.39
N GLU A 20 24.56 -5.76 74.96
CA GLU A 20 24.17 -6.95 74.21
C GLU A 20 22.75 -6.82 73.65
N LEU A 21 21.79 -6.29 74.43
CA LEU A 21 20.45 -5.99 73.93
C LEU A 21 20.47 -4.96 72.79
N GLU A 22 21.34 -3.96 72.87
CA GLU A 22 21.51 -2.93 71.86
C GLU A 22 22.09 -3.50 70.56
N LYS A 23 23.07 -4.40 70.67
CA LYS A 23 23.61 -5.17 69.54
C LYS A 23 22.55 -6.09 68.91
N GLN A 24 21.75 -6.78 69.72
CA GLN A 24 20.64 -7.60 69.22
C GLN A 24 19.57 -6.75 68.52
N ARG A 25 19.25 -5.56 69.06
CA ARG A 25 18.35 -4.60 68.42
C ARG A 25 18.87 -4.19 67.05
N GLU A 26 20.16 -3.87 66.93
CA GLU A 26 20.78 -3.51 65.64
C GLU A 26 20.71 -4.66 64.63
N LEU A 27 20.99 -5.90 65.07
CA LEU A 27 20.91 -7.07 64.21
C LEU A 27 19.48 -7.31 63.69
N ILE A 28 18.48 -7.21 64.57
CA ILE A 28 17.06 -7.33 64.18
C ILE A 28 16.67 -6.22 63.20
N THR A 29 17.15 -5.00 63.44
CA THR A 29 16.89 -3.86 62.55
C THR A 29 17.51 -4.09 61.16
N SER A 30 18.74 -4.61 61.11
CA SER A 30 19.40 -4.97 59.84
C SER A 30 18.67 -6.11 59.10
N CYS A 31 18.30 -7.18 59.81
CA CYS A 31 17.55 -8.29 59.22
C CYS A 31 16.18 -7.85 58.70
N THR A 32 15.46 -6.97 59.41
CA THR A 32 14.16 -6.46 58.97
C THR A 32 14.27 -5.55 57.74
N LEU A 33 15.33 -4.73 57.67
CA LEU A 33 15.62 -3.92 56.47
C LEU A 33 15.92 -4.81 55.27
N LEU A 34 16.80 -5.80 55.42
CA LEU A 34 17.14 -6.76 54.33
C LEU A 34 15.92 -7.53 53.85
N TRP A 35 15.06 -7.99 54.78
CA TRP A 35 13.81 -8.65 54.42
C TRP A 35 12.87 -7.72 53.63
N LYS A 36 12.80 -6.45 54.03
CA LYS A 36 12.00 -5.45 53.31
C LYS A 36 12.54 -5.21 51.90
N GLU A 37 13.84 -4.98 51.75
CA GLU A 37 14.49 -4.81 50.44
C GLU A 37 14.27 -6.03 49.53
N LEU A 38 14.43 -7.24 50.07
CA LEU A 38 14.20 -8.47 49.34
C LEU A 38 12.74 -8.60 48.90
N SER A 39 11.79 -8.32 49.80
CA SER A 39 10.35 -8.34 49.50
C SER A 39 9.99 -7.32 48.42
N ASP A 40 10.52 -6.11 48.53
CA ASP A 40 10.29 -5.03 47.56
C ASP A 40 10.87 -5.42 46.18
N HIS A 41 12.07 -6.01 46.14
CA HIS A 41 12.67 -6.51 44.90
C HIS A 41 11.86 -7.65 44.26
N PHE A 42 11.36 -8.60 45.05
CA PHE A 42 10.47 -9.65 44.54
C PHE A 42 9.16 -9.08 43.99
N SER A 43 8.58 -8.08 44.66
CA SER A 43 7.37 -7.40 44.19
C SER A 43 7.61 -6.70 42.84
N ILE A 44 8.73 -5.99 42.70
CA ILE A 44 9.14 -5.35 41.44
C ILE A 44 9.33 -6.39 40.33
N LEU A 45 10.01 -7.50 40.62
CA LEU A 45 10.20 -8.59 39.65
C LEU A 45 8.89 -9.24 39.23
N GLN A 46 7.99 -9.50 40.19
CA GLN A 46 6.68 -10.07 39.91
C GLN A 46 5.87 -9.14 39.00
N GLN A 47 5.78 -7.86 39.34
CA GLN A 47 5.08 -6.87 38.52
C GLN A 47 5.71 -6.75 37.13
N GLY A 48 7.04 -6.73 37.05
CA GLY A 48 7.76 -6.71 35.77
C GLY A 48 7.50 -7.94 34.92
N LEU A 49 7.37 -9.12 35.53
CA LEU A 49 7.03 -10.36 34.86
C LEU A 49 5.58 -10.35 34.36
N GLU A 50 4.64 -9.86 35.16
CA GLU A 50 3.23 -9.70 34.79
C GLU A 50 3.07 -8.77 33.58
N ILE A 51 3.70 -7.59 33.60
CA ILE A 51 3.68 -6.64 32.48
C ILE A 51 4.26 -7.28 31.21
N LYS A 52 5.41 -7.96 31.31
CA LYS A 52 6.02 -8.66 30.17
C LYS A 52 5.13 -9.79 29.65
N SER A 53 4.46 -10.52 30.54
CA SER A 53 3.54 -11.60 30.16
C SER A 53 2.34 -11.07 29.39
N GLU A 54 1.78 -9.93 29.80
CA GLU A 54 0.65 -9.28 29.15
C GLU A 54 1.05 -8.67 27.80
N ALA A 55 2.23 -8.05 27.73
CA ALA A 55 2.79 -7.58 26.47
C ALA A 55 3.01 -8.71 25.45
N LEU A 56 3.46 -9.89 25.90
CA LEU A 56 3.59 -11.07 25.04
C LEU A 56 2.23 -11.62 24.62
N ARG A 57 1.25 -11.65 25.53
CA ARG A 57 -0.12 -12.12 25.26
C ARG A 57 -0.81 -11.25 24.21
N SER A 58 -0.76 -9.93 24.35
CA SER A 58 -1.30 -8.98 23.38
C SER A 58 -0.61 -9.08 22.01
N LYS A 59 0.72 -9.22 22.00
CA LYS A 59 1.48 -9.43 20.75
C LYS A 59 1.09 -10.74 20.06
N ARG A 60 0.90 -11.82 20.81
CA ARG A 60 0.41 -13.11 20.27
C ARG A 60 -0.98 -12.95 19.67
N GLN A 61 -1.92 -12.33 20.38
CA GLN A 61 -3.27 -12.10 19.85
C GLN A 61 -3.27 -11.26 18.57
N SER A 62 -2.43 -10.22 18.49
CA SER A 62 -2.27 -9.41 17.28
C SER A 62 -1.72 -10.22 16.11
N LEU A 63 -0.74 -11.09 16.35
CA LEU A 63 -0.20 -12.00 15.34
C LEU A 63 -1.24 -13.04 14.91
N ASP A 64 -1.99 -13.64 15.83
CA ASP A 64 -3.03 -14.62 15.55
C ASP A 64 -4.16 -13.97 14.70
N ALA A 65 -4.58 -12.75 15.03
CA ALA A 65 -5.56 -12.01 14.23
C ALA A 65 -5.03 -11.67 12.83
N SER A 66 -3.78 -11.18 12.73
CA SER A 66 -3.13 -10.85 11.46
C SER A 66 -2.97 -12.08 10.56
N THR A 67 -2.56 -13.22 11.13
CA THR A 67 -2.42 -14.48 10.41
C THR A 67 -3.78 -15.04 9.97
N GLY A 68 -4.80 -14.98 10.84
CA GLY A 68 -6.19 -15.32 10.50
C GLY A 68 -6.70 -14.51 9.30
N HIS A 69 -6.56 -13.18 9.33
CA HIS A 69 -6.92 -12.32 8.22
C HIS A 69 -6.16 -12.64 6.93
N ALA A 70 -4.86 -12.95 7.02
CA ALA A 70 -4.06 -13.35 5.87
C ALA A 70 -4.55 -14.68 5.25
N LEU A 71 -4.88 -15.67 6.08
CA LEU A 71 -5.42 -16.95 5.64
C LEU A 71 -6.80 -16.80 5.00
N ASP A 72 -7.70 -16.01 5.59
CA ASP A 72 -9.01 -15.73 5.01
C ASP A 72 -8.89 -15.03 3.65
N SER A 73 -7.95 -14.10 3.51
CA SER A 73 -7.65 -13.45 2.23
C SER A 73 -7.17 -14.46 1.19
N LEU A 74 -6.30 -15.40 1.56
CA LEU A 74 -5.82 -16.46 0.67
C LEU A 74 -6.96 -17.43 0.28
N ARG A 75 -7.80 -17.82 1.23
CA ARG A 75 -8.94 -18.70 0.97
C ARG A 75 -9.94 -18.07 0.00
N ARG A 76 -10.24 -16.78 0.15
CA ARG A 76 -11.08 -16.05 -0.81
C ARG A 76 -10.47 -16.01 -2.21
N ARG A 77 -9.14 -15.85 -2.30
CA ARG A 77 -8.42 -15.89 -3.58
C ARG A 77 -8.46 -17.26 -4.24
N GLU A 78 -8.38 -18.31 -3.45
CA GLU A 78 -8.48 -19.69 -3.91
C GLU A 78 -9.85 -19.95 -4.52
N LEU A 79 -10.92 -19.57 -3.83
CA LEU A 79 -12.31 -19.72 -4.33
C LEU A 79 -12.55 -18.93 -5.63
N SER A 80 -11.97 -17.74 -5.74
CA SER A 80 -12.11 -16.88 -6.92
C SER A 80 -11.33 -17.38 -8.15
N ILE A 81 -10.33 -18.25 -7.99
CA ILE A 81 -9.53 -18.76 -9.12
C ILE A 81 -10.42 -19.47 -10.13
N ASP A 82 -11.36 -20.30 -9.67
CA ASP A 82 -12.23 -21.06 -10.57
C ASP A 82 -13.06 -20.12 -11.46
N SER A 83 -13.71 -19.12 -10.87
CA SER A 83 -14.45 -18.07 -11.57
C SER A 83 -13.56 -17.26 -12.54
N ALA A 84 -12.35 -16.91 -12.13
CA ALA A 84 -11.40 -16.19 -12.98
C ALA A 84 -10.92 -17.04 -14.17
N VAL A 85 -10.71 -18.35 -13.98
CA VAL A 85 -10.32 -19.29 -15.03
C VAL A 85 -11.48 -19.51 -16.00
N GLU A 86 -12.69 -19.73 -15.51
CA GLU A 86 -13.89 -19.86 -16.33
C GLU A 86 -14.10 -18.61 -17.23
N LEU A 87 -13.98 -17.41 -16.64
CA LEU A 87 -14.05 -16.16 -17.39
C LEU A 87 -12.96 -16.05 -18.47
N ALA A 88 -11.73 -16.48 -18.18
CA ALA A 88 -10.64 -16.45 -19.13
C ALA A 88 -10.86 -17.44 -20.29
N ILE A 89 -11.39 -18.63 -20.02
CA ILE A 89 -11.75 -19.63 -21.03
C ILE A 89 -12.89 -19.11 -21.91
N ALA A 90 -13.95 -18.57 -21.32
CA ALA A 90 -15.07 -17.99 -22.07
C ALA A 90 -14.61 -16.88 -23.03
N LYS A 91 -13.75 -15.96 -22.55
CA LYS A 91 -13.16 -14.92 -23.39
C LYS A 91 -12.28 -15.48 -24.50
N LEU A 92 -11.54 -16.57 -24.25
CA LEU A 92 -10.73 -17.22 -25.27
C LEU A 92 -11.61 -17.81 -26.38
N ASP A 93 -12.70 -18.46 -26.01
CA ASP A 93 -13.65 -19.05 -26.97
C ASP A 93 -14.37 -17.97 -27.79
N GLU A 94 -14.81 -16.87 -27.16
CA GLU A 94 -15.38 -15.71 -27.85
C GLU A 94 -14.40 -15.13 -28.88
N ARG A 95 -13.14 -14.95 -28.49
CA ARG A 95 -12.09 -14.44 -29.40
C ARG A 95 -11.81 -15.41 -30.53
N ARG A 96 -11.80 -16.71 -30.25
CA ARG A 96 -11.62 -17.75 -31.26
C ARG A 96 -12.77 -17.70 -32.28
N ALA A 97 -14.01 -17.61 -31.83
CA ALA A 97 -15.17 -17.47 -32.70
C ALA A 97 -15.07 -16.19 -33.55
N ALA A 98 -14.79 -15.04 -32.93
CA ALA A 98 -14.63 -13.77 -33.65
C ALA A 98 -13.50 -13.80 -34.68
N ALA A 99 -12.37 -14.46 -34.38
CA ALA A 99 -11.26 -14.60 -35.32
C ALA A 99 -11.62 -15.50 -36.51
N VAL A 100 -12.37 -16.58 -36.29
CA VAL A 100 -12.86 -17.46 -37.37
C VAL A 100 -13.81 -16.70 -38.28
N GLU A 101 -14.75 -15.95 -37.73
CA GLU A 101 -15.67 -15.11 -38.50
C GLU A 101 -14.91 -14.05 -39.32
N ALA A 102 -13.95 -13.35 -38.72
CA ALA A 102 -13.13 -12.35 -39.40
C ALA A 102 -12.28 -12.91 -40.54
N LEU A 103 -11.78 -14.15 -40.41
CA LEU A 103 -11.06 -14.85 -41.48
C LEU A 103 -11.99 -15.25 -42.62
N SER A 104 -13.26 -15.55 -42.33
CA SER A 104 -14.26 -15.88 -43.35
C SER A 104 -14.79 -14.64 -44.09
N ALA A 105 -14.76 -13.48 -43.43
CA ALA A 105 -15.30 -12.22 -43.92
C ALA A 105 -14.28 -11.35 -44.70
N THR A 106 -13.22 -11.93 -45.29
CA THR A 106 -12.23 -11.13 -46.01
C THR A 106 -12.87 -10.26 -47.10
N ALA A 107 -12.64 -8.94 -46.97
CA ALA A 107 -12.97 -7.83 -47.86
C ALA A 107 -14.20 -6.98 -47.50
N ALA A 108 -13.97 -6.00 -46.61
CA ALA A 108 -14.45 -4.64 -46.81
C ALA A 108 -13.44 -3.65 -46.18
N GLY A 109 -12.68 -2.95 -47.02
CA GLY A 109 -12.09 -1.66 -46.62
C GLY A 109 -13.21 -0.65 -46.41
N GLY A 110 -13.05 0.47 -45.73
CA GLY A 110 -11.88 1.17 -45.23
C GLY A 110 -12.38 2.58 -44.87
N ASP A 111 -11.79 3.15 -43.83
CA ASP A 111 -11.87 4.54 -43.36
C ASP A 111 -13.09 5.04 -42.56
N ASP A 112 -14.31 4.49 -42.74
CA ASP A 112 -15.51 4.95 -41.99
C ASP A 112 -15.82 4.13 -40.72
N LEU A 113 -14.82 3.47 -40.15
CA LEU A 113 -14.98 2.75 -38.88
C LEU A 113 -15.11 3.75 -37.72
N ASP A 114 -16.11 3.51 -36.87
CA ASP A 114 -16.32 4.26 -35.63
C ASP A 114 -15.10 4.11 -34.69
N LEU A 115 -14.90 5.07 -33.77
CA LEU A 115 -13.74 5.06 -32.87
C LEU A 115 -13.64 3.75 -32.08
N ALA A 116 -14.79 3.23 -31.64
CA ALA A 116 -14.90 1.97 -30.93
C ALA A 116 -14.36 0.78 -31.75
N GLU A 117 -14.67 0.72 -33.04
CA GLU A 117 -14.21 -0.32 -33.96
C GLU A 117 -12.72 -0.21 -34.24
N LYS A 118 -12.21 1.02 -34.42
CA LYS A 118 -10.77 1.28 -34.58
C LYS A 118 -9.99 0.81 -33.34
N LEU A 119 -10.44 1.16 -32.13
CA LEU A 119 -9.84 0.71 -30.88
C LEU A 119 -9.88 -0.82 -30.74
N ARG A 120 -11.04 -1.45 -30.99
CA ARG A 120 -11.18 -2.92 -30.97
C ARG A 120 -10.24 -3.61 -31.97
N SER A 121 -10.13 -3.08 -33.19
CA SER A 121 -9.21 -3.62 -34.22
C SER A 121 -7.76 -3.56 -33.75
N LEU A 122 -7.33 -2.42 -33.18
CA LEU A 122 -5.95 -2.26 -32.69
C LEU A 122 -5.64 -3.18 -31.51
N CYS A 123 -6.57 -3.31 -30.56
CA CYS A 123 -6.48 -4.25 -29.44
C CYS A 123 -6.39 -5.72 -29.91
N THR A 124 -7.21 -6.11 -30.88
CA THR A 124 -7.23 -7.48 -31.43
C THR A 124 -5.94 -7.81 -32.18
N LYS A 125 -5.41 -6.84 -32.95
CA LYS A 125 -4.14 -6.96 -33.69
C LYS A 125 -2.91 -6.81 -32.80
N MET A 126 -3.09 -6.51 -31.50
CA MET A 126 -2.01 -6.19 -30.56
C MET A 126 -1.11 -5.02 -31.02
N ASP A 127 -1.67 -4.07 -31.78
CA ASP A 127 -0.98 -2.86 -32.22
C ASP A 127 -1.07 -1.76 -31.14
N PHE A 128 -0.19 -1.87 -30.14
CA PHE A 128 -0.14 -0.94 -29.00
C PHE A 128 0.34 0.46 -29.39
N ASN A 129 1.17 0.59 -30.44
CA ASN A 129 1.66 1.89 -30.91
C ASN A 129 0.54 2.65 -31.61
N GLY A 130 -0.14 2.03 -32.58
CA GLY A 130 -1.28 2.63 -33.27
C GLY A 130 -2.43 2.94 -32.31
N PHE A 131 -2.65 2.09 -31.30
CA PHE A 131 -3.60 2.36 -30.22
C PHE A 131 -3.26 3.62 -29.43
N PHE A 132 -2.01 3.75 -28.98
CA PHE A 132 -1.61 4.91 -28.19
C PHE A 132 -1.65 6.21 -29.01
N ASP A 133 -1.21 6.16 -30.27
CA ASP A 133 -1.29 7.30 -31.19
C ASP A 133 -2.73 7.74 -31.44
N LEU A 134 -3.66 6.79 -31.62
CA LEU A 134 -5.09 7.08 -31.77
C LEU A 134 -5.67 7.74 -30.51
N VAL A 135 -5.35 7.22 -29.32
CA VAL A 135 -5.77 7.83 -28.04
C VAL A 135 -5.27 9.27 -27.94
N VAL A 136 -4.00 9.51 -28.28
CA VAL A 136 -3.39 10.85 -28.26
C VAL A 136 -4.06 11.78 -29.27
N ALA A 137 -4.33 11.31 -30.48
CA ALA A 137 -5.01 12.08 -31.53
C ALA A 137 -6.44 12.48 -31.13
N LYS A 138 -7.12 11.62 -30.37
CA LYS A 138 -8.50 11.80 -29.91
C LYS A 138 -8.64 12.50 -28.55
N ARG A 139 -7.67 13.34 -28.16
CA ARG A 139 -7.69 14.13 -26.91
C ARG A 139 -8.97 14.95 -26.67
N LYS A 140 -9.65 15.42 -27.72
CA LYS A 140 -10.91 16.18 -27.55
C LYS A 140 -12.11 15.30 -27.21
N GLU A 141 -12.00 13.99 -27.41
CA GLU A 141 -13.05 12.97 -27.24
C GLU A 141 -12.79 12.11 -25.99
N VAL A 142 -12.15 12.66 -24.95
CA VAL A 142 -11.72 11.91 -23.75
C VAL A 142 -12.86 11.19 -23.02
N GLU A 143 -14.06 11.79 -22.97
CA GLU A 143 -15.20 11.12 -22.32
C GLU A 143 -15.67 9.89 -23.12
N LEU A 144 -15.62 9.97 -24.46
CA LEU A 144 -15.93 8.83 -25.32
C LEU A 144 -14.84 7.76 -25.19
N LEU A 145 -13.56 8.16 -25.14
CA LEU A 145 -12.45 7.25 -24.86
C LEU A 145 -12.62 6.52 -23.52
N ARG A 146 -13.06 7.20 -22.44
CA ARG A 146 -13.30 6.54 -21.14
C ARG A 146 -14.37 5.45 -21.19
N LEU A 147 -15.35 5.58 -22.07
CA LEU A 147 -16.40 4.58 -22.26
C LEU A 147 -15.91 3.40 -23.11
N GLU A 148 -15.20 3.69 -24.20
CA GLU A 148 -14.81 2.67 -25.18
C GLU A 148 -13.53 1.90 -24.81
N LEU A 149 -12.57 2.54 -24.12
CA LEU A 149 -11.27 1.93 -23.84
C LEU A 149 -11.36 0.66 -22.99
N PRO A 150 -12.13 0.60 -21.88
CA PRO A 150 -12.26 -0.64 -21.11
C PRO A 150 -12.81 -1.80 -21.96
N VAL A 151 -13.82 -1.52 -22.79
CA VAL A 151 -14.45 -2.51 -23.68
C VAL A 151 -13.46 -2.98 -24.74
N ALA A 152 -12.72 -2.07 -25.35
CA ALA A 152 -11.69 -2.40 -26.34
C ALA A 152 -10.55 -3.22 -25.72
N LEU A 153 -10.01 -2.79 -24.58
CA LEU A 153 -8.92 -3.47 -23.88
C LEU A 153 -9.29 -4.88 -23.40
N ALA A 154 -10.57 -5.13 -23.08
CA ALA A 154 -11.05 -6.47 -22.74
C ALA A 154 -10.87 -7.49 -23.89
N ASN A 155 -10.72 -7.01 -25.14
CA ASN A 155 -10.47 -7.85 -26.30
C ASN A 155 -8.97 -8.15 -26.54
N CYS A 156 -8.05 -7.48 -25.84
CA CYS A 156 -6.62 -7.77 -25.96
C CYS A 156 -6.29 -9.18 -25.47
N ILE A 157 -5.38 -9.87 -26.16
CA ILE A 157 -4.88 -11.19 -25.76
C ILE A 157 -4.34 -11.15 -24.33
N ASP A 158 -3.48 -10.17 -24.06
CA ASP A 158 -2.95 -9.85 -22.74
C ASP A 158 -3.09 -8.34 -22.51
N PRO A 159 -4.21 -7.88 -21.89
CA PRO A 159 -4.48 -6.46 -21.70
C PRO A 159 -3.42 -5.76 -20.85
N ALA A 160 -2.86 -6.45 -19.86
CA ALA A 160 -1.85 -5.90 -18.97
C ALA A 160 -0.54 -5.64 -19.72
N LYS A 161 -0.05 -6.64 -20.46
CA LYS A 161 1.15 -6.49 -21.29
C LYS A 161 0.94 -5.41 -22.36
N PHE A 162 -0.20 -5.45 -23.05
CA PHE A 162 -0.54 -4.49 -24.11
C PHE A 162 -0.47 -3.04 -23.61
N VAL A 163 -1.08 -2.75 -22.47
CA VAL A 163 -1.06 -1.40 -21.88
C VAL A 163 0.35 -1.00 -21.43
N MET A 164 1.11 -1.91 -20.79
CA MET A 164 2.48 -1.63 -20.41
C MET A 164 3.36 -1.28 -21.63
N ASP A 165 3.18 -2.00 -22.74
CA ASP A 165 3.88 -1.72 -24.00
C ASP A 165 3.42 -0.38 -24.59
N ALA A 166 2.12 -0.09 -24.60
CA ALA A 166 1.55 1.17 -25.10
C ALA A 166 2.10 2.41 -24.36
N VAL A 167 2.15 2.37 -23.02
CA VAL A 167 2.63 3.52 -22.23
C VAL A 167 4.16 3.61 -22.16
N SER A 168 4.89 2.55 -22.52
CA SER A 168 6.34 2.44 -22.32
C SER A 168 7.18 3.50 -23.05
N GLY A 169 6.64 4.11 -24.10
CA GLY A 169 7.27 5.21 -24.82
C GLY A 169 7.29 6.53 -24.02
N VAL A 170 6.35 6.72 -23.10
CA VAL A 170 6.17 7.96 -22.32
C VAL A 170 6.51 7.78 -20.84
N PHE A 171 6.11 6.65 -20.26
CA PHE A 171 6.34 6.29 -18.86
C PHE A 171 7.11 4.97 -18.80
N PRO A 172 8.15 4.80 -17.96
CA PRO A 172 8.55 5.61 -16.80
C PRO A 172 9.24 6.94 -17.12
N VAL A 173 10.00 6.96 -18.20
CA VAL A 173 10.71 8.16 -18.67
C VAL A 173 10.36 8.30 -20.14
N ASP A 174 10.14 9.54 -20.59
CA ASP A 174 9.81 9.81 -21.98
C ASP A 174 11.00 9.45 -22.89
N LYS A 175 10.85 8.35 -23.63
CA LYS A 175 11.85 7.76 -24.53
C LYS A 175 11.67 8.22 -25.97
N ARG A 176 10.71 9.11 -26.24
CA ARG A 176 10.40 9.55 -27.61
C ARG A 176 11.56 10.40 -28.17
N PRO A 177 11.93 10.18 -29.44
CA PRO A 177 13.05 10.90 -30.07
C PRO A 177 12.77 12.40 -30.21
N VAL A 178 11.49 12.76 -30.41
CA VAL A 178 11.04 14.15 -30.45
C VAL A 178 10.16 14.39 -29.23
N LYS A 179 10.66 15.20 -28.30
CA LYS A 179 9.87 15.65 -27.16
C LYS A 179 8.76 16.57 -27.66
N SER A 180 7.53 16.06 -27.74
CA SER A 180 6.39 16.91 -28.04
C SER A 180 6.24 17.97 -26.94
N PRO A 181 5.93 19.23 -27.27
CA PRO A 181 5.63 20.24 -26.26
C PRO A 181 4.40 19.85 -25.41
N ASN A 182 3.54 19.00 -25.96
CA ASN A 182 2.40 18.42 -25.27
C ASN A 182 2.82 17.31 -24.31
N ASP A 183 2.45 17.47 -23.04
CA ASP A 183 2.47 16.41 -22.03
C ASP A 183 1.53 15.26 -22.45
N LEU A 184 2.04 14.03 -22.44
CA LEU A 184 1.31 12.81 -22.76
C LEU A 184 0.97 11.96 -21.52
N GLY A 185 1.30 12.43 -20.31
CA GLY A 185 0.96 11.77 -19.06
C GLY A 185 -0.55 11.58 -18.89
N TRP A 186 -1.38 12.52 -19.38
CA TRP A 186 -2.84 12.35 -19.37
C TRP A 186 -3.31 11.11 -20.15
N ALA A 187 -2.65 10.76 -21.26
CA ALA A 187 -2.99 9.60 -22.08
C ALA A 187 -2.58 8.31 -21.35
N CYS A 188 -1.40 8.32 -20.72
CA CYS A 188 -0.95 7.21 -19.87
C CYS A 188 -1.93 6.96 -18.70
N VAL A 189 -2.32 8.03 -18.00
CA VAL A 189 -3.34 7.96 -16.94
C VAL A 189 -4.64 7.37 -17.46
N LEU A 190 -5.16 7.88 -18.57
CA LEU A 190 -6.43 7.40 -19.15
C LEU A 190 -6.38 5.91 -19.51
N VAL A 191 -5.30 5.46 -20.15
CA VAL A 191 -5.12 4.06 -20.54
C VAL A 191 -4.96 3.15 -19.32
N LEU A 192 -4.15 3.56 -18.32
CA LEU A 192 -3.97 2.81 -17.08
C LEU A 192 -5.27 2.75 -16.25
N GLU A 193 -6.00 3.85 -16.14
CA GLU A 193 -7.30 3.92 -15.47
C GLU A 193 -8.33 2.99 -16.16
N SER A 194 -8.36 3.00 -17.49
CA SER A 194 -9.25 2.13 -18.29
C SER A 194 -8.93 0.65 -18.16
N LEU A 195 -7.70 0.29 -17.78
CA LEU A 195 -7.27 -1.08 -17.55
C LEU A 195 -7.77 -1.64 -16.20
N VAL A 196 -8.01 -0.79 -15.20
CA VAL A 196 -8.44 -1.20 -13.84
C VAL A 196 -9.65 -2.14 -13.87
N PRO A 197 -10.78 -1.82 -14.52
CA PRO A 197 -11.94 -2.73 -14.58
C PRO A 197 -11.67 -3.99 -15.40
N VAL A 198 -10.75 -3.95 -16.36
CA VAL A 198 -10.40 -5.10 -17.21
C VAL A 198 -9.59 -6.15 -16.44
N LEU A 199 -8.77 -5.70 -15.49
CA LEU A 199 -8.00 -6.56 -14.59
C LEU A 199 -8.73 -6.89 -13.29
N ALA A 200 -9.95 -6.41 -13.06
CA ALA A 200 -10.67 -6.70 -11.84
C ALA A 200 -10.97 -8.21 -11.74
N ASP A 201 -10.74 -8.78 -10.56
CA ASP A 201 -11.15 -10.14 -10.25
C ASP A 201 -12.68 -10.24 -10.23
N PRO A 202 -13.29 -11.31 -10.79
CA PRO A 202 -14.75 -11.41 -10.88
C PRO A 202 -15.44 -11.41 -9.51
N GLU A 203 -14.77 -11.87 -8.45
CA GLU A 203 -15.33 -11.88 -7.10
C GLU A 203 -14.69 -10.84 -6.19
N LEU A 204 -13.37 -10.64 -6.31
CA LEU A 204 -12.60 -9.76 -5.43
C LEU A 204 -12.48 -8.33 -5.97
N GLY A 205 -12.95 -8.08 -7.19
CA GLY A 205 -12.94 -6.77 -7.82
C GLY A 205 -11.54 -6.20 -7.99
N THR A 206 -11.43 -4.88 -7.85
CA THR A 206 -10.18 -4.12 -8.03
C THR A 206 -9.18 -4.31 -6.89
N VAL A 207 -9.58 -4.93 -5.78
CA VAL A 207 -8.69 -5.26 -4.65
C VAL A 207 -7.62 -6.26 -5.09
N ARG A 208 -7.94 -7.11 -6.06
CA ARG A 208 -7.00 -8.06 -6.65
C ARG A 208 -7.00 -7.93 -8.18
N PRO A 209 -6.05 -7.17 -8.74
CA PRO A 209 -5.83 -7.20 -10.17
C PRO A 209 -5.39 -8.60 -10.64
N LEU A 210 -6.04 -9.13 -11.67
CA LEU A 210 -5.68 -10.35 -12.40
C LEU A 210 -4.43 -10.12 -13.26
N ALA A 211 -3.32 -9.81 -12.60
CA ALA A 211 -2.01 -9.61 -13.22
C ALA A 211 -1.05 -10.73 -12.80
N THR A 212 -0.43 -11.38 -13.80
CA THR A 212 0.54 -12.44 -13.56
C THR A 212 1.75 -11.92 -12.78
N ARG A 213 2.52 -12.84 -12.17
CA ARG A 213 3.73 -12.47 -11.42
C ARG A 213 4.72 -11.68 -12.28
N ASN A 214 4.96 -12.13 -13.52
CA ASN A 214 5.88 -11.49 -14.45
C ASN A 214 5.44 -10.05 -14.79
N ILE A 215 4.14 -9.84 -15.06
CA ILE A 215 3.58 -8.50 -15.29
C ILE A 215 3.80 -7.59 -14.07
N ARG A 216 3.54 -8.09 -12.86
CA ARG A 216 3.77 -7.32 -11.63
C ARG A 216 5.24 -7.02 -11.39
N GLU A 217 6.15 -7.93 -11.72
CA GLU A 217 7.61 -7.70 -11.64
C GLU A 217 8.04 -6.59 -12.60
N ARG A 218 7.64 -6.69 -13.87
CA ARG A 218 7.89 -5.64 -14.87
C ARG A 218 7.29 -4.29 -14.45
N ALA A 219 6.10 -4.29 -13.86
CA ALA A 219 5.47 -3.06 -13.38
C ALA A 219 6.27 -2.43 -12.23
N ARG A 220 6.86 -3.24 -11.33
CA ARG A 220 7.78 -2.75 -10.29
C ARG A 220 9.07 -2.20 -10.87
N GLU A 221 9.61 -2.81 -11.93
CA GLU A 221 10.80 -2.29 -12.62
C GLU A 221 10.52 -0.91 -13.22
N MET A 222 9.37 -0.75 -13.89
CA MET A 222 8.93 0.55 -14.40
C MET A 222 8.80 1.59 -13.28
N ALA A 223 8.17 1.23 -12.16
CA ALA A 223 8.07 2.11 -11.00
C ALA A 223 9.44 2.45 -10.40
N LYS A 224 10.38 1.50 -10.37
CA LYS A 224 11.75 1.73 -9.89
C LYS A 224 12.52 2.67 -10.81
N GLU A 225 12.42 2.49 -12.13
CA GLU A 225 13.01 3.37 -13.14
C GLU A 225 12.50 4.81 -12.95
N TRP A 226 11.20 5.00 -12.76
CA TRP A 226 10.61 6.31 -12.48
C TRP A 226 11.17 6.95 -11.21
N LYS A 227 11.26 6.19 -10.10
CA LYS A 227 11.79 6.68 -8.83
C LYS A 227 13.27 7.08 -8.94
N MET A 228 14.09 6.29 -9.63
CA MET A 228 15.50 6.63 -9.86
C MET A 228 15.63 7.91 -10.71
N TRP A 229 14.78 8.06 -11.74
CA TRP A 229 14.74 9.28 -12.53
C TRP A 229 14.35 10.49 -11.67
N LEU A 230 13.34 10.35 -10.81
CA LEU A 230 12.88 11.39 -9.89
C LEU A 230 14.02 11.92 -9.00
N GLU A 231 14.78 11.01 -8.39
CA GLU A 231 15.90 11.35 -7.50
C GLU A 231 16.99 12.13 -8.24
N GLN A 232 17.25 11.80 -9.51
CA GLN A 232 18.27 12.46 -10.33
C GLN A 232 17.84 13.84 -10.85
N HIS A 233 16.54 14.10 -10.94
CA HIS A 233 15.99 15.28 -11.62
C HIS A 233 15.38 16.31 -10.66
N GLY A 234 15.85 16.40 -9.42
CA GLY A 234 15.43 17.44 -8.46
C GLY A 234 14.23 17.06 -7.58
N GLY A 235 13.86 15.78 -7.54
CA GLY A 235 12.84 15.28 -6.62
C GLY A 235 11.42 15.74 -6.97
N ILE A 236 10.52 15.70 -6.00
CA ILE A 236 9.06 15.88 -6.24
C ILE A 236 8.74 17.27 -6.79
N GLU A 237 9.52 18.30 -6.45
CA GLU A 237 9.29 19.69 -6.85
C GLU A 237 9.43 19.92 -8.36
N SER A 238 10.22 19.08 -9.05
CA SER A 238 10.44 19.20 -10.50
C SER A 238 9.45 18.40 -11.34
N VAL A 239 8.62 17.56 -10.71
CA VAL A 239 7.70 16.66 -11.38
C VAL A 239 6.44 17.39 -11.84
N LYS A 240 6.03 17.13 -13.07
CA LYS A 240 4.76 17.64 -13.57
C LYS A 240 3.59 16.84 -12.97
N PRO A 241 2.45 17.48 -12.66
CA PRO A 241 1.31 16.77 -12.08
C PRO A 241 0.83 15.53 -12.88
N PRO A 242 0.81 15.54 -14.23
CA PRO A 242 0.43 14.34 -15.00
C PRO A 242 1.43 13.18 -14.88
N ASP A 243 2.73 13.45 -14.72
CA ASP A 243 3.76 12.42 -14.54
C ASP A 243 3.62 11.75 -13.15
N ALA A 244 3.42 12.56 -12.10
CA ALA A 244 3.13 12.06 -10.76
C ALA A 244 1.84 11.22 -10.73
N HIS A 245 0.79 11.68 -11.42
CA HIS A 245 -0.45 10.92 -11.57
C HIS A 245 -0.20 9.59 -12.29
N THR A 246 0.50 9.60 -13.41
CA THR A 246 0.82 8.39 -14.17
C THR A 246 1.52 7.35 -13.29
N PHE A 247 2.51 7.77 -12.51
CA PHE A 247 3.20 6.91 -11.56
C PHE A 247 2.24 6.30 -10.53
N LEU A 248 1.44 7.11 -9.84
CA LEU A 248 0.51 6.62 -8.82
C LEU A 248 -0.56 5.70 -9.42
N GLN A 249 -1.11 6.07 -10.58
CA GLN A 249 -2.09 5.26 -11.31
C GLN A 249 -1.50 3.92 -11.73
N HIS A 250 -0.24 3.87 -12.19
CA HIS A 250 0.47 2.63 -12.51
C HIS A 250 0.57 1.70 -11.29
N LEU A 251 0.92 2.24 -10.12
CA LEU A 251 1.01 1.45 -8.89
C LEU A 251 -0.34 0.81 -8.51
N VAL A 252 -1.42 1.59 -8.60
CA VAL A 252 -2.78 1.14 -8.29
C VAL A 252 -3.25 0.10 -9.30
N THR A 253 -3.09 0.39 -10.60
CA THR A 253 -3.56 -0.46 -11.71
C THR A 253 -2.98 -1.88 -11.63
N PHE A 254 -1.70 -2.02 -11.29
CA PHE A 254 -1.03 -3.32 -11.18
C PHE A 254 -0.99 -3.88 -9.75
N GLY A 255 -1.56 -3.18 -8.76
CA GLY A 255 -1.58 -3.62 -7.36
C GLY A 255 -0.18 -3.82 -6.76
N ILE A 256 0.76 -2.91 -7.09
CA ILE A 256 2.18 -3.00 -6.69
C ILE A 256 2.59 -1.94 -5.66
N VAL A 257 1.62 -1.35 -4.96
CA VAL A 257 1.84 -0.35 -3.90
C VAL A 257 2.71 -0.94 -2.78
N GLY A 258 3.92 -0.39 -2.60
CA GLY A 258 4.88 -0.87 -1.62
C GLY A 258 4.77 -0.14 -0.28
N LYS A 259 4.73 -0.88 0.84
CA LYS A 259 4.69 -0.28 2.19
C LYS A 259 5.92 0.57 2.51
N ALA A 260 7.09 0.21 1.98
CA ALA A 260 8.35 0.92 2.21
C ALA A 260 8.38 2.32 1.58
N ASP A 261 7.64 2.54 0.49
CA ASP A 261 7.60 3.81 -0.23
C ASP A 261 6.42 4.69 0.20
N LYS A 262 5.70 4.34 1.28
CA LYS A 262 4.47 5.03 1.72
C LYS A 262 4.66 6.54 1.88
N GLU A 263 5.81 6.96 2.42
CA GLU A 263 6.15 8.38 2.59
C GLU A 263 6.32 9.13 1.27
N LEU A 264 6.88 8.47 0.24
CA LEU A 264 6.98 9.04 -1.10
C LEU A 264 5.59 9.24 -1.69
N TYR A 265 4.72 8.23 -1.60
CA TYR A 265 3.35 8.31 -2.12
C TYR A 265 2.57 9.43 -1.44
N GLN A 266 2.68 9.55 -0.12
CA GLN A 266 2.04 10.63 0.64
C GLN A 266 2.52 12.00 0.18
N ARG A 267 3.84 12.21 0.04
CA ARG A 267 4.38 13.48 -0.44
C ARG A 267 3.92 13.82 -1.86
N LEU A 268 3.84 12.83 -2.75
CA LEU A 268 3.31 13.05 -4.11
C LEU A 268 1.84 13.49 -4.07
N VAL A 269 0.99 12.79 -3.31
CA VAL A 269 -0.43 13.14 -3.18
C VAL A 269 -0.61 14.55 -2.62
N VAL A 270 0.13 14.91 -1.55
CA VAL A 270 0.03 16.23 -0.90
C VAL A 270 0.46 17.34 -1.85
N ASN A 271 1.60 17.19 -2.53
CA ASN A 271 2.11 18.20 -3.47
C ASN A 271 1.14 18.48 -4.63
N PHE A 272 0.30 17.50 -4.99
CA PHE A 272 -0.66 17.62 -6.08
C PHE A 272 -2.13 17.57 -5.60
N ALA A 273 -2.41 17.79 -4.31
CA ALA A 273 -3.74 17.60 -3.70
C ALA A 273 -4.85 18.46 -4.33
N TRP A 274 -4.50 19.60 -4.91
CA TRP A 274 -5.39 20.49 -5.67
C TRP A 274 -5.95 19.85 -6.96
N ARG A 275 -5.42 18.69 -7.39
CA ARG A 275 -5.92 17.93 -8.54
C ARG A 275 -7.07 17.01 -8.12
N ARG A 276 -8.22 17.15 -8.80
CA ARG A 276 -9.47 16.40 -8.56
C ARG A 276 -9.33 14.87 -8.40
N GLN A 277 -8.34 14.25 -9.03
CA GLN A 277 -8.14 12.78 -9.00
C GLN A 277 -7.22 12.29 -7.88
N MET A 278 -6.39 13.16 -7.29
CA MET A 278 -5.44 12.76 -6.24
C MET A 278 -6.10 12.22 -4.96
N PRO A 279 -7.24 12.76 -4.47
CA PRO A 279 -7.92 12.19 -3.30
C PRO A 279 -8.33 10.72 -3.51
N LYS A 280 -8.87 10.40 -4.69
CA LYS A 280 -9.30 9.03 -5.04
C LYS A 280 -8.12 8.06 -5.09
N LEU A 281 -6.98 8.52 -5.63
CA LEU A 281 -5.75 7.73 -5.64
C LEU A 281 -5.21 7.50 -4.23
N ALA A 282 -5.27 8.51 -3.36
CA ALA A 282 -4.79 8.39 -2.00
C ALA A 282 -5.50 7.27 -1.21
N ILE A 283 -6.81 7.13 -1.41
CA ILE A 283 -7.62 6.03 -0.87
C ILE A 283 -7.12 4.70 -1.43
N SER A 284 -7.00 4.61 -2.76
CA SER A 284 -6.54 3.39 -3.47
C SER A 284 -5.09 2.98 -3.11
N LEU A 285 -4.28 3.91 -2.61
CA LEU A 285 -2.91 3.68 -2.13
C LEU A 285 -2.85 3.24 -0.65
N GLY A 286 -3.98 3.18 0.06
CA GLY A 286 -4.03 2.86 1.49
C GLY A 286 -3.50 3.97 2.39
N LEU A 287 -3.76 5.23 2.01
CA LEU A 287 -3.37 6.44 2.77
C LEU A 287 -4.53 7.01 3.62
N GLU A 288 -5.61 6.24 3.82
CA GLU A 288 -6.85 6.66 4.49
C GLU A 288 -6.62 7.15 5.94
N ASP A 289 -5.84 6.42 6.74
CA ASP A 289 -5.58 6.69 8.17
C ASP A 289 -4.94 8.06 8.48
N LYS A 290 -4.55 8.84 7.44
CA LYS A 290 -3.86 10.13 7.60
C LYS A 290 -4.54 11.28 6.85
N MET A 291 -5.75 11.08 6.32
CA MET A 291 -6.52 12.12 5.65
C MET A 291 -7.38 12.97 6.61
N GLU A 292 -7.32 12.76 7.92
CA GLU A 292 -8.03 13.57 8.93
C GLU A 292 -7.45 14.99 9.13
N GLY A 293 -6.46 15.41 8.33
CA GLY A 293 -5.85 16.74 8.42
C GLY A 293 -5.51 17.40 7.07
N ILE A 294 -5.99 16.87 5.95
CA ILE A 294 -5.77 17.43 4.61
C ILE A 294 -7.14 17.84 4.06
N ASP A 295 -7.45 19.13 4.13
CA ASP A 295 -8.65 19.69 3.51
C ASP A 295 -8.55 19.57 1.98
N PHE A 296 -9.14 18.50 1.44
CA PHE A 296 -9.34 18.36 0.00
C PHE A 296 -10.47 19.29 -0.42
N PHE A 297 -10.12 20.51 -0.83
CA PHE A 297 -11.08 21.49 -1.31
C PHE A 297 -11.89 20.98 -2.50
N SER A 298 -13.16 20.66 -2.25
CA SER A 298 -14.20 20.55 -3.27
C SER A 298 -14.74 21.96 -3.55
N GLY A 299 -14.28 22.57 -4.65
CA GLY A 299 -15.01 23.60 -5.38
C GLY A 299 -15.15 24.98 -4.71
N SER A 300 -14.52 25.97 -5.35
CA SER A 300 -14.90 27.39 -5.29
C SER A 300 -14.79 28.09 -3.93
N SER A 301 -13.60 28.58 -3.58
CA SER A 301 -13.39 29.95 -3.07
C SER A 301 -11.90 30.24 -2.83
N PHE A 302 -11.55 31.50 -3.02
CA PHE A 302 -10.22 32.10 -2.88
C PHE A 302 -9.66 32.04 -1.45
N LEU A 303 -8.33 31.83 -1.36
CA LEU A 303 -7.34 32.29 -0.37
C LEU A 303 -7.51 31.97 1.14
N VAL A 304 -6.43 31.50 1.78
CA VAL A 304 -5.62 32.21 2.81
C VAL A 304 -4.68 31.18 3.47
N ILE A 305 -3.37 31.40 3.32
CA ILE A 305 -2.34 30.77 4.16
C ILE A 305 -2.51 31.36 5.57
N ARG A 306 -2.86 30.54 6.56
CA ARG A 306 -2.73 30.91 7.97
C ARG A 306 -1.34 30.49 8.45
N SER A 307 -0.49 31.50 8.65
CA SER A 307 0.60 31.47 9.62
C SER A 307 0.04 31.46 11.05
#